data_AF-A0A2A4EX24-F1
#
_entry.id   AF-A0A2A4EX24-F1
#
_cell.length_a   1.000
_cell.length_b   1.000
_cell.length_c   1.000
_cell.angle_alpha   90.00
_cell.angle_beta   90.00
_cell.angle_gamma   90.00
#
_symmetry.space_group_name_H-M   'P 1'
#
loop_
_entity.id
_entity.type
_entity.pdbx_description
1 polymer ?
#
loop_
_entity_poly.entity_id
_entity_poly.type
_entity_poly.pdbx_seq_one_letter_code
_entity_poly.pdbx_strand_id
1 'polypeptide(L)'
;MIPPAVFPASFEALPNPRGGAVRPAEAALADAAHAFARGDEFAAPLLRAAWVLREAGWLAAQRFTDTLVLVSPLAATYAASTNGGHDARAVFAAALDDFRAAVERHNLRELSCSPALFAHYRALDRLLAQHTSGANAAFEDLALAGRPIPSATFSPQPADRLAHLRARYEQALLPVLRAPAGNEPQTGTAGATGVTDTLSACLTELAGPDPYDFWRLAAACADALRTRAQVSGDADLRRFHARCNLALADHARGIGLAPRSLVRPALALLWRDYALFGAAAEDADHVTLLRDYGLTTDWHVAGTQASEALWEAGVIAADATALRGDGATREIGVLTVNAHAFEDFLQTADASIAALSDHARAALQPDRADPSAALQAGDAAYRLGAAAAALGLGHIGLLADALGLAWRRRAHASVTETTATHPIVEAPDAAALEQAAEALRAILHKIAAGIAPTDGSAALAVLTHAIERGGT
;
A
#
# COMPACT_ATOMS: atom_id res chain seq x y z
N MET A 1 -17.34 -17.47 -34.11
CA MET A 1 -16.98 -16.04 -34.15
C MET A 1 -17.29 -15.46 -32.79
N ILE A 2 -16.26 -15.26 -31.97
CA ILE A 2 -16.36 -14.67 -30.63
C ILE A 2 -16.11 -13.16 -30.82
N PRO A 3 -16.96 -12.28 -30.29
CA PRO A 3 -16.74 -10.84 -30.39
C PRO A 3 -15.45 -10.44 -29.64
N PRO A 4 -14.67 -9.47 -30.14
CA PRO A 4 -13.53 -8.95 -29.40
C PRO A 4 -14.04 -8.30 -28.10
N ALA A 5 -13.43 -8.69 -26.97
CA ALA A 5 -13.62 -8.00 -25.70
C ALA A 5 -13.20 -6.54 -25.88
N VAL A 6 -14.15 -5.63 -25.74
CA VAL A 6 -13.88 -4.20 -25.63
C VAL A 6 -13.31 -4.00 -24.23
N PHE A 7 -11.98 -3.92 -24.13
CA PHE A 7 -11.31 -3.49 -22.91
C PHE A 7 -11.84 -2.08 -22.56
N PRO A 8 -12.33 -1.85 -21.33
CA PRO A 8 -12.64 -0.49 -20.90
C PRO A 8 -11.37 0.36 -20.96
N ALA A 9 -11.54 1.63 -21.31
CA ALA A 9 -10.48 2.60 -21.54
C ALA A 9 -9.36 2.50 -20.48
N SER A 10 -8.16 2.25 -20.99
CA SER A 10 -6.91 2.17 -20.25
C SER A 10 -6.75 3.36 -19.30
N PHE A 11 -6.29 3.08 -18.07
CA PHE A 11 -5.73 4.10 -17.19
C PHE A 11 -4.46 4.64 -17.85
N GLU A 12 -4.57 5.69 -18.66
CA GLU A 12 -3.45 6.58 -18.93
C GLU A 12 -3.18 7.34 -17.62
N ALA A 13 -2.36 6.74 -16.75
CA ALA A 13 -1.78 7.44 -15.62
C ALA A 13 -0.94 8.59 -16.19
N LEU A 14 -1.37 9.83 -15.95
CA LEU A 14 -0.62 11.04 -16.23
C LEU A 14 0.81 10.87 -15.67
N PRO A 15 1.86 11.11 -16.48
CA PRO A 15 3.24 11.05 -16.03
C PRO A 15 3.57 12.28 -15.17
N ASN A 16 3.01 12.37 -13.97
CA ASN A 16 3.50 13.24 -12.90
C ASN A 16 3.12 12.72 -11.49
N PRO A 17 3.96 11.89 -10.84
CA PRO A 17 3.84 11.45 -9.45
C PRO A 17 4.30 12.51 -8.44
N ARG A 18 4.66 13.74 -8.86
CA ARG A 18 4.92 14.83 -7.92
C ARG A 18 3.58 15.45 -7.52
N GLY A 19 3.04 14.96 -6.41
CA GLY A 19 1.86 15.55 -5.79
C GLY A 19 2.12 16.94 -5.25
N GLY A 20 1.13 17.50 -4.57
CA GLY A 20 1.27 18.78 -3.90
C GLY A 20 2.39 18.75 -2.87
N ALA A 21 3.11 19.85 -2.76
CA ALA A 21 4.14 20.03 -1.76
C ALA A 21 3.51 20.34 -0.41
N VAL A 22 4.00 19.71 0.66
CA VAL A 22 3.64 20.06 2.04
C VAL A 22 4.73 20.98 2.59
N ARG A 23 4.76 22.23 2.08
CA ARG A 23 5.84 23.21 2.37
C ARG A 23 6.11 23.41 3.86
N PRO A 24 5.12 23.47 4.76
CA PRO A 24 5.39 23.59 6.19
C PRO A 24 6.11 22.36 6.78
N ALA A 25 5.85 21.15 6.26
CA ALA A 25 6.55 19.94 6.68
C ALA A 25 7.99 19.90 6.15
N GLU A 26 8.20 20.26 4.87
CA GLU A 26 9.55 20.37 4.29
C GLU A 26 10.42 21.35 5.08
N ALA A 27 9.89 22.54 5.38
CA ALA A 27 10.58 23.54 6.19
C ALA A 27 10.89 23.02 7.60
N ALA A 28 9.94 22.36 8.25
CA ALA A 28 10.14 21.81 9.59
C ALA A 28 11.18 20.66 9.62
N LEU A 29 11.24 19.83 8.57
CA LEU A 29 12.27 18.80 8.43
C LEU A 29 13.65 19.40 8.14
N ALA A 30 13.72 20.44 7.32
CA ALA A 30 14.96 21.19 7.10
C ALA A 30 15.44 21.86 8.40
N ASP A 31 14.56 22.50 9.16
CA ASP A 31 14.89 23.08 10.47
C ASP A 31 15.43 22.01 11.44
N ALA A 32 14.80 20.82 11.47
CA ALA A 32 15.28 19.70 12.28
C ALA A 32 16.70 19.28 11.89
N ALA A 33 16.97 19.14 10.59
CA ALA A 33 18.30 18.75 10.09
C ALA A 33 19.36 19.80 10.43
N HIS A 34 19.06 21.09 10.26
CA HIS A 34 19.97 22.17 10.63
C HIS A 34 20.23 22.20 12.15
N ALA A 35 19.20 22.10 12.98
CA ALA A 35 19.34 22.07 14.44
C ALA A 35 20.16 20.86 14.89
N PHE A 36 19.91 19.68 14.31
CA PHE A 36 20.67 18.46 14.60
C PHE A 36 22.15 18.58 14.22
N ALA A 37 22.46 19.19 13.07
CA ALA A 37 23.82 19.44 12.62
C ALA A 37 24.59 20.39 13.56
N ARG A 38 23.91 21.39 14.14
CA ARG A 38 24.49 22.33 15.11
C ARG A 38 24.53 21.79 16.54
N GLY A 39 23.87 20.66 16.82
CA GLY A 39 23.75 20.11 18.16
C GLY A 39 22.71 20.84 19.04
N ASP A 40 21.80 21.58 18.42
CA ASP A 40 20.70 22.26 19.10
C ASP A 40 19.51 21.30 19.34
N GLU A 41 18.43 21.79 19.96
CA GLU A 41 17.18 21.04 20.09
C GLU A 41 16.46 20.89 18.72
N PHE A 42 16.25 19.65 18.26
CA PHE A 42 15.63 19.34 16.96
C PHE A 42 14.32 18.53 17.06
N ALA A 43 13.86 18.18 18.26
CA ALA A 43 12.62 17.41 18.46
C ALA A 43 11.36 18.23 18.14
N ALA A 44 11.32 19.51 18.51
CA ALA A 44 10.17 20.37 18.27
C ALA A 44 9.87 20.58 16.77
N PRO A 45 10.87 20.84 15.89
CA PRO A 45 10.64 20.83 14.44
C PRO A 45 10.11 19.49 13.89
N LEU A 46 10.61 18.35 14.37
CA LEU A 46 10.10 17.04 13.97
C LEU A 46 8.64 16.81 14.36
N LEU A 47 8.25 17.22 15.57
CA LEU A 47 6.86 17.15 16.03
C LEU A 47 5.92 18.00 15.14
N ARG A 48 6.38 19.19 14.72
CA ARG A 48 5.63 20.01 13.76
C ARG A 48 5.49 19.30 12.41
N ALA A 49 6.58 18.74 11.88
CA ALA A 49 6.54 17.98 10.63
C ALA A 49 5.55 16.81 10.71
N ALA A 50 5.58 16.02 11.79
CA ALA A 50 4.65 14.91 12.00
C ALA A 50 3.18 15.36 12.00
N TRP A 51 2.88 16.49 12.66
CA TRP A 51 1.53 17.05 12.70
C TRP A 51 1.04 17.48 11.32
N VAL A 52 1.86 18.22 10.56
CA VAL A 52 1.50 18.70 9.21
C VAL A 52 1.34 17.53 8.23
N LEU A 53 2.24 16.53 8.28
CA LEU A 53 2.13 15.32 7.45
C LEU A 53 0.87 14.53 7.78
N ARG A 54 0.47 14.48 9.05
CA ARG A 54 -0.80 13.87 9.45
C ARG A 54 -1.99 14.64 8.87
N GLU A 55 -1.97 15.96 8.91
CA GLU A 55 -3.03 16.81 8.34
C GLU A 55 -3.16 16.61 6.83
N ALA A 56 -2.03 16.47 6.11
CA ALA A 56 -2.01 16.16 4.69
C ALA A 56 -2.45 14.71 4.35
N GLY A 57 -2.50 13.82 5.35
CA GLY A 57 -2.80 12.39 5.16
C GLY A 57 -1.62 11.57 4.64
N TRP A 58 -0.40 12.06 4.83
CA TRP A 58 0.85 11.39 4.42
C TRP A 58 1.27 10.41 5.52
N LEU A 59 0.43 9.39 5.77
CA LEU A 59 0.50 8.56 6.99
C LEU A 59 1.82 7.76 7.13
N ALA A 60 2.39 7.28 6.02
CA ALA A 60 3.68 6.59 6.07
C ALA A 60 4.82 7.56 6.49
N ALA A 61 4.83 8.77 5.91
CA ALA A 61 5.79 9.83 6.27
C ALA A 61 5.59 10.31 7.72
N GLN A 62 4.34 10.41 8.17
CA GLN A 62 3.99 10.74 9.55
C GLN A 62 4.56 9.69 10.53
N ARG A 63 4.37 8.38 10.27
CA ARG A 63 4.93 7.30 11.09
C ARG A 63 6.45 7.28 11.11
N PHE A 64 7.08 7.56 9.98
CA PHE A 64 8.54 7.70 9.91
C PHE A 64 9.00 8.86 10.79
N THR A 65 8.33 10.00 10.71
CA THR A 65 8.64 11.20 11.50
C THR A 65 8.42 10.96 13.00
N ASP A 66 7.35 10.27 13.39
CA ASP A 66 7.12 9.87 14.78
C ASP A 66 8.29 9.02 15.31
N THR A 67 8.82 8.12 14.48
CA THR A 67 9.97 7.28 14.86
C THR A 67 11.25 8.11 15.00
N LEU A 68 11.47 9.09 14.13
CA LEU A 68 12.54 10.07 14.31
C LEU A 68 12.38 10.87 15.62
N VAL A 69 11.16 11.29 15.96
CA VAL A 69 10.90 11.96 17.25
C VAL A 69 11.27 11.04 18.43
N LEU A 70 10.86 9.77 18.39
CA LEU A 70 11.16 8.79 19.45
C LEU A 70 12.66 8.52 19.60
N VAL A 71 13.42 8.48 18.49
CA VAL A 71 14.87 8.27 18.50
C VAL A 71 15.65 9.55 18.83
N SER A 72 15.03 10.73 18.72
CA SER A 72 15.73 12.02 18.93
C SER A 72 16.53 12.14 20.24
N PRO A 73 16.07 11.64 21.41
CA PRO A 73 16.86 11.72 22.64
C PRO A 73 18.10 10.83 22.60
N LEU A 74 18.02 9.67 21.92
CA LEU A 74 19.16 8.79 21.70
C LEU A 74 20.19 9.51 20.81
N ALA A 75 19.74 10.09 19.69
CA ALA A 75 20.63 10.80 18.77
C ALA A 75 21.30 12.03 19.41
N ALA A 76 20.64 12.68 20.37
CA ALA A 76 21.18 13.82 21.12
C ALA A 76 22.21 13.41 22.20
N THR A 77 21.98 12.31 22.91
CA THR A 77 22.86 11.85 24.02
C THR A 77 24.20 11.28 23.54
N TYR A 78 24.24 10.65 22.37
CA TYR A 78 25.47 10.07 21.81
C TYR A 78 26.47 11.11 21.25
N ALA A 79 26.11 12.39 21.16
CA ALA A 79 27.07 13.46 20.86
C ALA A 79 28.15 13.61 21.96
N ALA A 80 27.91 13.08 23.16
CA ALA A 80 28.79 13.23 24.33
C ALA A 80 29.61 11.99 24.71
N SER A 81 29.38 10.81 24.09
CA SER A 81 30.03 9.56 24.52
C SER A 81 31.12 9.09 23.54
N THR A 82 32.36 8.99 24.02
CA THR A 82 33.53 8.54 23.25
C THR A 82 33.65 7.01 23.10
N ASN A 83 32.73 6.24 23.70
CA ASN A 83 32.78 4.76 23.68
C ASN A 83 31.56 4.19 22.93
N GLY A 84 31.73 3.84 21.66
CA GLY A 84 30.79 3.00 20.90
C GLY A 84 29.48 3.64 20.39
N GLY A 85 29.15 4.86 20.82
CA GLY A 85 27.91 5.58 20.46
C GLY A 85 27.81 6.15 19.04
N HIS A 86 28.79 5.90 18.18
CA HIS A 86 28.86 6.51 16.84
C HIS A 86 27.76 6.01 15.88
N ASP A 87 27.10 4.90 16.18
CA ASP A 87 26.10 4.29 15.29
C ASP A 87 24.75 5.04 15.31
N ALA A 88 24.21 5.38 16.48
CA ALA A 88 22.87 5.98 16.58
C ALA A 88 22.77 7.38 15.95
N ARG A 89 23.78 8.24 16.16
CA ARG A 89 23.82 9.58 15.54
C ARG A 89 23.96 9.48 14.02
N ALA A 90 24.79 8.57 13.52
CA ALA A 90 24.98 8.36 12.08
C ALA A 90 23.74 7.77 11.41
N VAL A 91 23.12 6.75 12.01
CA VAL A 91 21.86 6.16 11.55
C VAL A 91 20.75 7.21 11.52
N PHE A 92 20.63 8.03 12.57
CA PHE A 92 19.65 9.11 12.63
C PHE A 92 19.88 10.16 11.55
N ALA A 93 21.12 10.60 11.35
CA ALA A 93 21.48 11.59 10.34
C ALA A 93 21.12 11.11 8.93
N ALA A 94 21.58 9.90 8.57
CA ALA A 94 21.30 9.31 7.26
C ALA A 94 19.80 9.11 7.02
N ALA A 95 19.08 8.64 8.04
CA ALA A 95 17.63 8.46 7.95
C ALA A 95 16.89 9.79 7.76
N LEU A 96 17.28 10.85 8.47
CA LEU A 96 16.67 12.18 8.35
C LEU A 96 16.94 12.81 6.98
N ASP A 97 18.16 12.70 6.47
CA ASP A 97 18.55 13.26 5.17
C ASP A 97 17.83 12.56 4.01
N ASP A 98 17.84 11.23 3.97
CA ASP A 98 17.18 10.46 2.92
C ASP A 98 15.65 10.60 2.97
N PHE A 99 15.08 10.67 4.19
CA PHE A 99 13.65 10.91 4.36
C PHE A 99 13.24 12.30 3.89
N ARG A 100 14.02 13.34 4.21
CA ARG A 100 13.75 14.70 3.73
C ARG A 100 13.77 14.74 2.21
N ALA A 101 14.79 14.13 1.58
CA ALA A 101 14.85 14.06 0.13
C ALA A 101 13.64 13.32 -0.48
N ALA A 102 13.12 12.28 0.19
CA ALA A 102 11.92 11.58 -0.26
C ALA A 102 10.64 12.42 -0.12
N VAL A 103 10.50 13.19 0.95
CA VAL A 103 9.37 14.12 1.12
C VAL A 103 9.39 15.20 0.03
N GLU A 104 10.57 15.71 -0.33
CA GLU A 104 10.77 16.70 -1.40
C GLU A 104 10.44 16.16 -2.81
N ARG A 105 10.38 14.83 -3.00
CA ARG A 105 9.96 14.20 -4.27
C ARG A 105 8.44 14.11 -4.44
N HIS A 106 7.66 14.45 -3.39
CA HIS A 106 6.18 14.52 -3.40
C HIS A 106 5.46 13.24 -3.85
N ASN A 107 6.10 12.08 -3.70
CA ASN A 107 5.54 10.80 -4.13
C ASN A 107 5.03 9.99 -2.93
N LEU A 108 3.70 9.94 -2.75
CA LEU A 108 3.07 9.19 -1.67
C LEU A 108 3.36 7.68 -1.70
N ARG A 109 3.54 7.10 -2.89
CA ARG A 109 3.84 5.67 -3.03
C ARG A 109 5.27 5.38 -2.65
N GLU A 110 6.19 6.26 -3.02
CA GLU A 110 7.57 6.17 -2.57
C GLU A 110 7.66 6.19 -1.04
N LEU A 111 6.99 7.16 -0.41
CA LEU A 111 6.96 7.31 1.05
C LEU A 111 6.36 6.08 1.76
N SER A 112 5.51 5.31 1.07
CA SER A 112 4.86 4.11 1.62
C SER A 112 5.64 2.82 1.35
N CYS A 113 6.25 2.69 0.17
CA CYS A 113 6.77 1.42 -0.34
C CYS A 113 8.29 1.37 -0.53
N SER A 114 9.02 2.49 -0.37
CA SER A 114 10.47 2.51 -0.60
C SER A 114 11.24 1.53 0.29
N PRO A 115 11.98 0.55 -0.28
CA PRO A 115 12.83 -0.35 0.49
C PRO A 115 13.93 0.39 1.26
N ALA A 116 14.44 1.48 0.69
CA ALA A 116 15.50 2.29 1.31
C ALA A 116 14.97 3.01 2.56
N LEU A 117 13.82 3.67 2.46
CA LEU A 117 13.16 4.29 3.62
C LEU A 117 12.81 3.23 4.66
N PHE A 118 12.27 2.08 4.26
CA PHE A 118 11.99 1.01 5.22
C PHE A 118 13.25 0.48 5.92
N ALA A 119 14.39 0.40 5.23
CA ALA A 119 15.66 0.01 5.84
C ALA A 119 16.09 0.99 6.95
N HIS A 120 15.94 2.30 6.70
CA HIS A 120 16.16 3.35 7.70
C HIS A 120 15.18 3.26 8.86
N TYR A 121 13.88 3.12 8.58
CA TYR A 121 12.84 2.95 9.59
C TYR A 121 13.14 1.77 10.52
N ARG A 122 13.50 0.62 9.95
CA ARG A 122 13.90 -0.56 10.72
C ARG A 122 15.20 -0.37 11.49
N ALA A 123 16.16 0.40 10.97
CA ALA A 123 17.39 0.73 11.67
C ALA A 123 17.11 1.61 12.90
N LEU A 124 16.26 2.63 12.74
CA LEU A 124 15.77 3.47 13.84
C LEU A 124 15.02 2.66 14.90
N ASP A 125 14.12 1.77 14.48
CA ASP A 125 13.36 0.90 15.39
C ASP A 125 14.26 -0.06 16.18
N ARG A 126 15.34 -0.57 15.58
CA ARG A 126 16.34 -1.37 16.30
C ARG A 126 17.04 -0.58 17.40
N LEU A 127 17.30 0.72 17.20
CA LEU A 127 17.84 1.58 18.26
C LEU A 127 16.85 1.73 19.41
N LEU A 128 15.55 1.85 19.10
CA LEU A 128 14.49 1.89 20.12
C LEU A 128 14.37 0.55 20.87
N ALA A 129 14.42 -0.57 20.15
CA ALA A 129 14.28 -1.92 20.70
C ALA A 129 15.37 -2.29 21.73
N GLN A 130 16.56 -1.67 21.62
CA GLN A 130 17.63 -1.82 22.63
C GLN A 130 17.23 -1.24 23.99
N HIS A 131 16.31 -0.29 24.02
CA HIS A 131 15.93 0.48 25.20
C HIS A 131 14.47 0.24 25.62
N THR A 132 13.63 -0.27 24.71
CA THR A 132 12.21 -0.54 24.92
C THR A 132 11.86 -1.93 24.40
N SER A 133 11.37 -2.81 25.27
CA SER A 133 10.88 -4.13 24.85
C SER A 133 9.58 -3.99 24.06
N GLY A 134 9.51 -4.60 22.87
CA GLY A 134 8.27 -4.70 22.08
C GLY A 134 8.22 -3.86 20.80
N ALA A 135 9.25 -3.09 20.49
CA ALA A 135 9.39 -2.42 19.19
C ALA A 135 9.79 -3.44 18.10
N ASN A 136 8.94 -3.63 17.10
CA ASN A 136 9.27 -4.41 15.90
C ASN A 136 8.61 -3.77 14.68
N ALA A 137 9.38 -2.95 13.98
CA ALA A 137 9.00 -2.32 12.73
C ALA A 137 8.72 -3.36 11.65
N ALA A 138 7.45 -3.49 11.27
CA ALA A 138 7.04 -4.28 10.12
C ALA A 138 6.85 -3.38 8.89
N PHE A 139 7.10 -3.91 7.69
CA PHE A 139 7.01 -3.13 6.45
C PHE A 139 5.59 -2.68 6.17
N GLU A 140 4.62 -3.56 6.44
CA GLU A 140 3.20 -3.31 6.30
C GLU A 140 2.65 -2.21 7.22
N ASP A 141 3.38 -1.83 8.27
CA ASP A 141 3.00 -0.72 9.14
C ASP A 141 3.21 0.63 8.47
N LEU A 142 4.16 0.73 7.54
CA LEU A 142 4.34 1.90 6.68
C LEU A 142 3.49 1.78 5.42
N ALA A 143 3.64 0.69 4.66
CA ALA A 143 3.02 0.54 3.35
C ALA A 143 1.49 0.63 3.43
N LEU A 144 0.88 -0.02 4.41
CA LEU A 144 -0.58 -0.11 4.51
C LEU A 144 -1.14 0.80 5.62
N ALA A 145 -0.43 1.89 5.96
CA ALA A 145 -0.83 2.81 7.02
C ALA A 145 -2.24 3.37 6.76
N GLY A 146 -3.16 3.18 7.72
CA GLY A 146 -4.56 3.61 7.64
C GLY A 146 -5.45 2.82 6.67
N ARG A 147 -4.89 1.90 5.86
CA ARG A 147 -5.66 1.14 4.87
C ARG A 147 -6.44 -0.01 5.52
N PRO A 148 -7.75 -0.14 5.24
CA PRO A 148 -8.52 -1.30 5.65
C PRO A 148 -8.00 -2.56 4.95
N ILE A 149 -8.01 -3.69 5.65
CA ILE A 149 -7.59 -4.99 5.06
C ILE A 149 -8.80 -5.92 5.08
N PRO A 150 -9.30 -6.35 3.91
CA PRO A 150 -10.44 -7.26 3.88
C PRO A 150 -10.06 -8.60 4.51
N SER A 151 -11.04 -9.24 5.15
CA SER A 151 -10.86 -10.59 5.68
C SER A 151 -10.66 -11.58 4.54
N ALA A 152 -9.57 -12.36 4.60
CA ALA A 152 -9.26 -13.39 3.61
C ALA A 152 -9.67 -14.77 4.13
N THR A 153 -10.23 -15.59 3.24
CA THR A 153 -10.73 -16.94 3.54
C THR A 153 -9.70 -17.98 3.13
N PHE A 154 -9.78 -19.18 3.70
CA PHE A 154 -9.14 -20.35 3.12
C PHE A 154 -10.16 -21.09 2.27
N SER A 155 -9.84 -21.31 0.99
CA SER A 155 -10.67 -22.13 0.11
C SER A 155 -10.91 -23.54 0.71
N PRO A 156 -12.17 -24.01 0.82
CA PRO A 156 -12.47 -25.30 1.42
C PRO A 156 -11.88 -26.45 0.59
N GLN A 157 -11.12 -27.33 1.24
CA GLN A 157 -10.45 -28.47 0.60
C GLN A 157 -10.82 -29.79 1.28
N PRO A 158 -10.91 -30.91 0.53
CA PRO A 158 -10.98 -32.24 1.13
C PRO A 158 -9.77 -32.51 2.04
N ALA A 159 -10.00 -33.06 3.23
CA ALA A 159 -8.95 -33.27 4.23
C ALA A 159 -7.78 -34.10 3.71
N ASP A 160 -8.05 -35.17 2.93
CA ASP A 160 -7.01 -36.02 2.36
C ASP A 160 -6.13 -35.27 1.34
N ARG A 161 -6.76 -34.44 0.50
CA ARG A 161 -6.04 -33.59 -0.47
C ARG A 161 -5.15 -32.59 0.27
N LEU A 162 -5.69 -31.93 1.28
CA LEU A 162 -4.95 -30.94 2.07
C LEU A 162 -3.77 -31.59 2.83
N ALA A 163 -3.97 -32.78 3.41
CA ALA A 163 -2.91 -33.54 4.06
C ALA A 163 -1.79 -33.92 3.08
N HIS A 164 -2.14 -34.36 1.86
CA HIS A 164 -1.18 -34.66 0.82
C HIS A 164 -0.37 -33.43 0.37
N LEU A 165 -1.06 -32.31 0.10
CA LEU A 165 -0.42 -31.06 -0.30
C LEU A 165 0.52 -30.52 0.78
N ARG A 166 0.09 -30.59 2.05
CA ARG A 166 0.91 -30.19 3.19
C ARG A 166 2.17 -31.05 3.32
N ALA A 167 2.06 -32.36 3.19
CA ALA A 167 3.22 -33.25 3.23
C ALA A 167 4.22 -32.93 2.11
N ARG A 168 3.73 -32.70 0.88
CA ARG A 168 4.56 -32.28 -0.26
C ARG A 168 5.24 -30.93 -0.01
N TYR A 169 4.51 -29.97 0.55
CA TYR A 169 5.03 -28.65 0.89
C TYR A 169 6.12 -28.71 1.97
N GLU A 170 5.87 -29.43 3.07
CA GLU A 170 6.82 -29.58 4.18
C GLU A 170 8.10 -30.30 3.72
N GLN A 171 7.97 -31.32 2.86
CA GLN A 171 9.10 -32.02 2.28
C GLN A 171 9.99 -31.11 1.43
N ALA A 172 9.39 -30.20 0.65
CA ALA A 172 10.11 -29.22 -0.15
C ALA A 172 10.69 -28.07 0.72
N LEU A 173 10.00 -27.66 1.78
CA LEU A 173 10.42 -26.55 2.64
C LEU A 173 11.61 -26.90 3.55
N LEU A 174 11.66 -28.13 4.06
CA LEU A 174 12.69 -28.56 5.00
C LEU A 174 14.15 -28.33 4.53
N PRO A 175 14.55 -28.70 3.29
CA PRO A 175 15.90 -28.41 2.81
C PRO A 175 16.17 -26.91 2.68
N VAL A 176 15.18 -26.12 2.28
CA VAL A 176 15.28 -24.66 2.14
C VAL A 176 15.56 -23.98 3.48
N LEU A 177 14.91 -24.43 4.56
CA LEU A 177 15.12 -23.90 5.91
C LEU A 177 16.44 -24.36 6.55
N ARG A 178 16.94 -25.54 6.17
CA ARG A 178 18.21 -26.08 6.67
C ARG A 178 19.44 -25.49 5.95
N ALA A 179 19.25 -24.90 4.78
CA ALA A 179 20.34 -24.27 4.04
C ALA A 179 20.94 -23.09 4.83
N PRO A 180 22.28 -23.03 5.00
CA PRO A 180 22.92 -21.97 5.76
C PRO A 180 22.57 -20.59 5.19
N ALA A 181 22.13 -19.67 6.06
CA ALA A 181 21.83 -18.31 5.66
C ALA A 181 23.13 -17.56 5.32
N GLY A 182 23.28 -17.14 4.06
CA GLY A 182 24.41 -16.30 3.63
C GLY A 182 25.44 -16.98 2.73
N ASN A 183 25.29 -18.28 2.43
CA ASN A 183 25.97 -18.82 1.26
C ASN A 183 25.13 -18.44 0.04
N GLU A 184 25.61 -17.45 -0.73
CA GLU A 184 25.27 -17.36 -2.15
C GLU A 184 25.38 -18.77 -2.73
N PRO A 185 24.45 -19.23 -3.57
CA PRO A 185 24.58 -20.51 -4.24
C PRO A 185 25.81 -20.45 -5.15
N GLN A 186 27.00 -20.77 -4.60
CA GLN A 186 28.14 -21.17 -5.38
C GLN A 186 27.68 -22.41 -6.12
N THR A 187 27.46 -22.23 -7.42
CA THR A 187 26.77 -23.11 -8.37
C THR A 187 25.24 -22.97 -8.37
N GLY A 188 24.72 -22.42 -9.47
CA GLY A 188 23.31 -22.48 -9.86
C GLY A 188 22.86 -23.92 -10.13
N THR A 189 22.73 -24.72 -9.09
CA THR A 189 22.14 -26.05 -9.20
C THR A 189 20.64 -25.92 -9.44
N ALA A 190 20.18 -26.41 -10.59
CA ALA A 190 18.77 -26.56 -10.97
C ALA A 190 17.87 -27.24 -9.90
N GLY A 191 18.46 -27.84 -8.87
CA GLY A 191 17.75 -28.40 -7.71
C GLY A 191 17.19 -27.35 -6.73
N ALA A 192 17.84 -26.19 -6.54
CA ALA A 192 17.33 -25.16 -5.62
C ALA A 192 16.12 -24.41 -6.23
N THR A 193 16.16 -24.15 -7.53
CA THR A 193 15.03 -23.57 -8.28
C THR A 193 13.85 -24.54 -8.31
N GLY A 194 14.08 -25.83 -8.60
CA GLY A 194 13.01 -26.84 -8.62
C GLY A 194 12.28 -27.03 -7.28
N VAL A 195 12.97 -26.82 -6.15
CA VAL A 195 12.35 -26.89 -4.82
C VAL A 195 11.43 -25.68 -4.58
N THR A 196 11.87 -24.46 -4.91
CA THR A 196 11.03 -23.26 -4.81
C THR A 196 9.85 -23.33 -5.78
N ASP A 197 10.05 -23.87 -6.98
CA ASP A 197 8.98 -24.09 -7.96
C ASP A 197 7.92 -25.07 -7.42
N THR A 198 8.35 -26.11 -6.71
CA THR A 198 7.45 -27.06 -6.04
C THR A 198 6.63 -26.37 -4.94
N LEU A 199 7.26 -25.49 -4.15
CA LEU A 199 6.56 -24.73 -3.11
C LEU A 199 5.50 -23.79 -3.71
N SER A 200 5.86 -23.06 -4.77
CA SER A 200 4.92 -22.17 -5.48
C SER A 200 3.78 -22.95 -6.14
N ALA A 201 4.08 -24.09 -6.77
CA ALA A 201 3.06 -24.96 -7.37
C ALA A 201 2.05 -25.47 -6.33
N CYS A 202 2.49 -25.81 -5.12
CA CYS A 202 1.59 -26.19 -4.03
C CYS A 202 0.63 -25.04 -3.65
N LEU A 203 1.14 -23.80 -3.56
CA LEU A 203 0.30 -22.63 -3.24
C LEU A 203 -0.74 -22.38 -4.35
N THR A 204 -0.35 -22.49 -5.62
CA THR A 204 -1.27 -22.38 -6.75
C THR A 204 -2.30 -23.50 -6.77
N GLU A 205 -1.94 -24.73 -6.40
CA GLU A 205 -2.89 -25.85 -6.31
C GLU A 205 -3.91 -25.71 -5.16
N LEU A 206 -3.56 -24.97 -4.11
CA LEU A 206 -4.44 -24.65 -2.98
C LEU A 206 -5.42 -23.52 -3.29
N ALA A 207 -5.06 -22.64 -4.22
CA ALA A 207 -5.84 -21.49 -4.61
C ALA A 207 -7.22 -21.90 -5.18
N GLY A 208 -8.27 -21.35 -4.59
CA GLY A 208 -9.65 -21.43 -5.04
C GLY A 208 -10.02 -20.26 -5.97
N PRO A 209 -11.29 -20.20 -6.41
CA PRO A 209 -11.78 -19.16 -7.30
C PRO A 209 -12.16 -17.85 -6.60
N ASP A 210 -12.34 -17.85 -5.27
CA ASP A 210 -12.71 -16.67 -4.48
C ASP A 210 -11.64 -15.56 -4.62
N PRO A 211 -11.99 -14.31 -5.00
CA PRO A 211 -11.10 -13.15 -5.00
C PRO A 211 -10.35 -12.93 -3.68
N TYR A 212 -10.98 -13.27 -2.56
CA TYR A 212 -10.42 -13.09 -1.21
C TYR A 212 -9.80 -14.36 -0.63
N ASP A 213 -9.55 -15.39 -1.44
CA ASP A 213 -8.81 -16.56 -0.99
C ASP A 213 -7.35 -16.21 -0.69
N PHE A 214 -6.92 -16.52 0.52
CA PHE A 214 -5.55 -16.30 0.96
C PHE A 214 -4.52 -17.03 0.08
N TRP A 215 -4.83 -18.23 -0.42
CA TRP A 215 -3.86 -19.00 -1.21
C TRP A 215 -3.57 -18.35 -2.57
N ARG A 216 -4.52 -17.61 -3.15
CA ARG A 216 -4.27 -16.77 -4.33
C ARG A 216 -3.29 -15.65 -4.02
N LEU A 217 -3.50 -14.94 -2.91
CA LEU A 217 -2.58 -13.91 -2.44
C LEU A 217 -1.19 -14.48 -2.16
N ALA A 218 -1.14 -15.65 -1.53
CA ALA A 218 0.11 -16.30 -1.18
C ALA A 218 0.90 -16.75 -2.43
N ALA A 219 0.21 -17.30 -3.44
CA ALA A 219 0.83 -17.68 -4.70
C ALA A 219 1.40 -16.46 -5.45
N ALA A 220 0.63 -15.38 -5.57
CA ALA A 220 1.08 -14.13 -6.20
C ALA A 220 2.29 -13.51 -5.47
N CYS A 221 2.24 -13.48 -4.13
CA CYS A 221 3.34 -12.97 -3.31
C CYS A 221 4.61 -13.85 -3.44
N ALA A 222 4.46 -15.17 -3.46
CA ALA A 222 5.59 -16.09 -3.67
C ALA A 222 6.26 -15.86 -5.03
N ASP A 223 5.46 -15.64 -6.08
CA ASP A 223 5.98 -15.38 -7.42
C ASP A 223 6.74 -14.04 -7.50
N ALA A 224 6.16 -12.97 -6.96
CA ALA A 224 6.83 -11.67 -6.89
C ALA A 224 8.14 -11.74 -6.08
N LEU A 225 8.13 -12.42 -4.92
CA LEU A 225 9.33 -12.59 -4.09
C LEU A 225 10.40 -13.45 -4.77
N ARG A 226 10.01 -14.44 -5.58
CA ARG A 226 10.94 -15.27 -6.36
C ARG A 226 11.69 -14.45 -7.41
N THR A 227 10.97 -13.62 -8.16
CA THR A 227 11.58 -12.70 -9.14
C THR A 227 12.57 -11.75 -8.46
N ARG A 228 12.27 -11.27 -7.25
CA ARG A 228 13.19 -10.45 -6.46
C ARG A 228 14.37 -11.21 -5.86
N ALA A 229 14.16 -12.45 -5.39
CA ALA A 229 15.20 -13.24 -4.74
C ALA A 229 16.37 -13.54 -5.70
N GLN A 230 16.09 -13.61 -7.00
CA GLN A 230 17.12 -13.72 -8.05
C GLN A 230 18.08 -12.53 -8.07
N VAL A 231 17.65 -11.36 -7.59
CA VAL A 231 18.43 -10.11 -7.60
C VAL A 231 19.02 -9.78 -6.23
N SER A 232 18.28 -9.99 -5.14
CA SER A 232 18.62 -9.48 -3.78
C SER A 232 18.76 -10.58 -2.70
N GLY A 233 18.65 -11.86 -3.07
CA GLY A 233 18.79 -12.99 -2.14
C GLY A 233 17.47 -13.51 -1.54
N ASP A 234 17.56 -14.70 -0.94
CA ASP A 234 16.41 -15.58 -0.60
C ASP A 234 15.93 -15.49 0.86
N ALA A 235 16.29 -14.44 1.62
CA ALA A 235 15.91 -14.38 3.04
C ALA A 235 14.41 -14.13 3.26
N ASP A 236 13.83 -13.19 2.51
CA ASP A 236 12.41 -12.82 2.63
C ASP A 236 11.50 -13.94 2.11
N LEU A 237 11.87 -14.56 0.99
CA LEU A 237 11.14 -15.68 0.38
C LEU A 237 11.12 -16.92 1.30
N ARG A 238 12.25 -17.28 1.92
CA ARG A 238 12.29 -18.36 2.93
C ARG A 238 11.39 -18.10 4.13
N ARG A 239 11.42 -16.87 4.68
CA ARG A 239 10.54 -16.49 5.80
C ARG A 239 9.07 -16.54 5.39
N PHE A 240 8.77 -16.13 4.17
CA PHE A 240 7.41 -16.18 3.63
C PHE A 240 6.87 -17.60 3.51
N HIS A 241 7.65 -18.53 2.94
CA HIS A 241 7.27 -19.95 2.87
C HIS A 241 7.12 -20.60 4.26
N ALA A 242 7.98 -20.24 5.22
CA ALA A 242 7.83 -20.70 6.60
C ALA A 242 6.50 -20.25 7.23
N ARG A 243 6.07 -19.00 6.97
CA ARG A 243 4.78 -18.48 7.42
C ARG A 243 3.60 -19.14 6.71
N CYS A 244 3.72 -19.42 5.41
CA CYS A 244 2.72 -20.18 4.67
C CYS A 244 2.53 -21.59 5.22
N ASN A 245 3.61 -22.24 5.70
CA ASN A 245 3.50 -23.54 6.37
C ASN A 245 2.67 -23.48 7.67
N LEU A 246 2.77 -22.38 8.43
CA LEU A 246 1.94 -22.17 9.61
C LEU A 246 0.47 -22.00 9.24
N ALA A 247 0.18 -21.24 8.17
CA ALA A 247 -1.18 -21.11 7.63
C ALA A 247 -1.73 -22.43 7.11
N LEU A 248 -0.91 -23.29 6.50
CA LEU A 248 -1.33 -24.63 6.10
C LEU A 248 -1.75 -25.48 7.31
N ALA A 249 -1.02 -25.36 8.42
CA ALA A 249 -1.39 -26.03 9.66
C ALA A 249 -2.68 -25.46 10.28
N ASP A 250 -2.93 -24.15 10.16
CA ASP A 250 -4.20 -23.53 10.58
C ASP A 250 -5.37 -24.01 9.70
N HIS A 251 -5.19 -24.00 8.37
CA HIS A 251 -6.19 -24.49 7.42
C HIS A 251 -6.51 -25.97 7.64
N ALA A 252 -5.49 -26.82 7.88
CA ALA A 252 -5.68 -28.23 8.21
C ALA A 252 -6.41 -28.46 9.54
N ARG A 253 -6.39 -27.49 10.45
CA ARG A 253 -7.17 -27.50 11.69
C ARG A 253 -8.62 -27.05 11.50
N GLY A 254 -9.03 -26.71 10.27
CA GLY A 254 -10.38 -26.24 9.97
C GLY A 254 -10.61 -24.76 10.27
N ILE A 255 -9.55 -23.97 10.44
CA ILE A 255 -9.69 -22.51 10.54
C ILE A 255 -10.08 -22.01 9.14
N GLY A 256 -11.19 -21.25 9.04
CA GLY A 256 -11.72 -20.77 7.76
C GLY A 256 -11.22 -19.38 7.33
N LEU A 257 -10.68 -18.58 8.26
CA LEU A 257 -10.17 -17.24 8.00
C LEU A 257 -8.66 -17.19 8.17
N ALA A 258 -7.96 -16.59 7.20
CA ALA A 258 -6.53 -16.38 7.31
C ALA A 258 -6.23 -15.27 8.34
N PRO A 259 -5.22 -15.45 9.21
CA PRO A 259 -4.85 -14.44 10.18
C PRO A 259 -4.45 -13.11 9.51
N ARG A 260 -4.95 -11.98 10.02
CA ARG A 260 -4.58 -10.64 9.53
C ARG A 260 -3.07 -10.40 9.55
N SER A 261 -2.38 -10.94 10.55
CA SER A 261 -0.92 -10.88 10.70
C SER A 261 -0.15 -11.61 9.59
N LEU A 262 -0.85 -12.36 8.73
CA LEU A 262 -0.29 -13.01 7.55
C LEU A 262 -0.72 -12.30 6.26
N VAL A 263 -2.01 -11.98 6.13
CA VAL A 263 -2.58 -11.31 4.96
C VAL A 263 -1.94 -9.95 4.74
N ARG A 264 -1.85 -9.13 5.80
CA ARG A 264 -1.36 -7.75 5.73
C ARG A 264 0.11 -7.68 5.25
N PRO A 265 1.07 -8.42 5.83
CA PRO A 265 2.43 -8.44 5.29
C PRO A 265 2.54 -9.02 3.88
N ALA A 266 1.78 -10.07 3.53
CA ALA A 266 1.80 -10.63 2.18
C ALA A 266 1.34 -9.60 1.14
N LEU A 267 0.27 -8.87 1.45
CA LEU A 267 -0.27 -7.81 0.61
C LEU A 267 0.71 -6.65 0.45
N ALA A 268 1.33 -6.20 1.54
CA ALA A 268 2.34 -5.13 1.49
C ALA A 268 3.53 -5.52 0.60
N LEU A 269 4.03 -6.76 0.75
CA LEU A 269 5.15 -7.27 -0.04
C LEU A 269 4.81 -7.35 -1.53
N LEU A 270 3.61 -7.80 -1.87
CA LEU A 270 3.15 -7.84 -3.26
C LEU A 270 3.01 -6.42 -3.84
N TRP A 271 2.35 -5.51 -3.12
CA TRP A 271 2.08 -4.17 -3.61
C TRP A 271 3.32 -3.32 -3.83
N ARG A 272 4.37 -3.52 -3.00
CA ARG A 272 5.59 -2.72 -3.00
C ARG A 272 6.14 -2.47 -4.41
N ASP A 273 6.32 -3.53 -5.18
CA ASP A 273 7.02 -3.45 -6.46
C ASP A 273 6.13 -2.79 -7.52
N TYR A 274 4.85 -3.14 -7.55
CA TYR A 274 3.86 -2.52 -8.44
C TYR A 274 3.55 -1.05 -8.11
N ALA A 275 3.65 -0.67 -6.84
CA ALA A 275 3.43 0.70 -6.42
C ALA A 275 4.55 1.64 -6.88
N LEU A 276 5.80 1.16 -6.91
CA LEU A 276 6.98 1.95 -7.27
C LEU A 276 7.27 1.92 -8.76
N PHE A 277 7.22 0.75 -9.39
CA PHE A 277 7.69 0.55 -10.76
C PHE A 277 6.56 0.41 -11.79
N GLY A 278 5.31 0.40 -11.32
CA GLY A 278 4.14 0.12 -12.14
C GLY A 278 4.01 -1.37 -12.46
N ALA A 279 2.94 -1.71 -13.17
CA ALA A 279 2.67 -3.06 -13.63
C ALA A 279 2.81 -3.19 -15.15
N ALA A 280 3.39 -4.29 -15.61
CA ALA A 280 3.41 -4.65 -17.02
C ALA A 280 2.11 -5.36 -17.41
N ALA A 281 1.89 -5.58 -18.72
CA ALA A 281 0.64 -6.19 -19.19
C ALA A 281 0.50 -7.65 -18.72
N GLU A 282 1.63 -8.36 -18.58
CA GLU A 282 1.72 -9.70 -18.02
C GLU A 282 1.32 -9.78 -16.53
N ASP A 283 1.34 -8.67 -15.79
CA ASP A 283 1.00 -8.60 -14.37
C ASP A 283 -0.50 -8.33 -14.12
N ALA A 284 -1.35 -8.45 -15.14
CA ALA A 284 -2.79 -8.13 -15.06
C ALA A 284 -3.51 -8.87 -13.92
N ASP A 285 -3.10 -10.12 -13.66
CA ASP A 285 -3.67 -10.92 -12.58
C ASP A 285 -3.27 -10.41 -11.20
N HIS A 286 -2.00 -10.00 -11.03
CA HIS A 286 -1.52 -9.40 -9.78
C HIS A 286 -2.17 -8.03 -9.52
N VAL A 287 -2.36 -7.22 -10.56
CA VAL A 287 -3.06 -5.93 -10.41
C VAL A 287 -4.53 -6.12 -10.09
N THR A 288 -5.20 -7.08 -10.73
CA THR A 288 -6.59 -7.40 -10.41
C THR A 288 -6.72 -7.83 -8.94
N LEU A 289 -5.82 -8.70 -8.49
CA LEU A 289 -5.75 -9.13 -7.10
C LEU A 289 -5.50 -7.95 -6.13
N LEU A 290 -4.52 -7.09 -6.41
CA LEU A 290 -4.24 -5.91 -5.59
C LEU A 290 -5.46 -4.97 -5.51
N ARG A 291 -6.16 -4.80 -6.63
CA ARG A 291 -7.38 -3.99 -6.72
C ARG A 291 -8.54 -4.60 -5.94
N ASP A 292 -8.65 -5.93 -5.90
CA ASP A 292 -9.62 -6.62 -5.04
C ASP A 292 -9.34 -6.35 -3.56
N TYR A 293 -8.08 -6.14 -3.18
CA TYR A 293 -7.63 -5.81 -1.83
C TYR A 293 -7.52 -4.30 -1.52
N GLY A 294 -8.00 -3.41 -2.40
CA GLY A 294 -8.01 -1.97 -2.11
C GLY A 294 -6.72 -1.22 -2.46
N LEU A 295 -5.83 -1.84 -3.23
CA LEU A 295 -4.54 -1.27 -3.59
C LEU A 295 -4.49 -0.93 -5.08
N THR A 296 -4.15 0.34 -5.35
CA THR A 296 -4.02 0.87 -6.70
C THR A 296 -2.56 0.84 -7.14
N THR A 297 -2.35 0.63 -8.44
CA THR A 297 -1.04 0.56 -9.09
C THR A 297 -1.11 1.39 -10.37
N ASP A 298 0.00 1.99 -10.79
CA ASP A 298 0.03 2.68 -12.07
C ASP A 298 0.17 1.64 -13.18
N TRP A 299 -0.73 1.71 -14.15
CA TRP A 299 -0.76 0.85 -15.31
C TRP A 299 -0.06 1.58 -16.47
N HIS A 300 0.93 0.94 -17.10
CA HIS A 300 1.68 1.44 -18.27
C HIS A 300 2.73 2.56 -18.05
N VAL A 301 3.74 2.27 -17.24
CA VAL A 301 5.13 2.50 -17.68
C VAL A 301 5.88 1.22 -17.31
N ALA A 302 6.37 0.45 -18.28
CA ALA A 302 7.40 -0.55 -18.00
C ALA A 302 8.66 0.21 -17.58
N GLY A 303 8.72 0.57 -16.30
CA GLY A 303 9.79 1.34 -15.70
C GLY A 303 10.98 0.44 -15.47
N THR A 304 11.90 0.33 -16.43
CA THR A 304 13.27 -0.02 -16.05
C THR A 304 13.83 1.14 -15.24
N GLN A 305 14.84 0.91 -14.39
CA GLN A 305 15.54 2.00 -13.69
C GLN A 305 16.06 3.09 -14.67
N ALA A 306 16.32 2.71 -15.93
CA ALA A 306 16.67 3.64 -17.00
C ALA A 306 15.48 4.46 -17.52
N SER A 307 14.27 3.88 -17.56
CA SER A 307 13.02 4.59 -17.89
C SER A 307 12.67 5.62 -16.81
N GLU A 308 12.91 5.29 -15.54
CA GLU A 308 12.78 6.19 -14.39
C GLU A 308 13.77 7.37 -14.50
N ALA A 309 15.05 7.13 -14.80
CA ALA A 309 16.05 8.19 -14.98
C ALA A 309 15.75 9.12 -16.17
N LEU A 310 15.22 8.59 -17.29
CA LEU A 310 14.80 9.40 -18.43
C LEU A 310 13.53 10.21 -18.12
N TRP A 311 12.63 9.63 -17.33
CA TRP A 311 11.42 10.29 -16.86
C TRP A 311 11.75 11.40 -15.83
N GLU A 312 12.66 11.16 -14.88
CA GLU A 312 13.24 12.16 -13.97
C GLU A 312 13.90 13.33 -14.72
N ALA A 313 14.65 13.04 -15.79
CA ALA A 313 15.26 14.07 -16.62
C ALA A 313 14.21 14.93 -17.36
N GLY A 314 13.11 14.33 -17.83
CA GLY A 314 11.97 15.03 -18.44
C GLY A 314 11.22 15.91 -17.44
N VAL A 315 11.08 15.47 -16.18
CA VAL A 315 10.43 16.23 -15.11
C VAL A 315 11.30 17.36 -14.59
N ILE A 316 12.61 17.16 -14.43
CA ILE A 316 13.55 18.25 -14.09
C ILE A 316 13.48 19.35 -15.16
N ALA A 317 13.32 18.97 -16.43
CA ALA A 317 13.11 19.93 -17.50
C ALA A 317 11.74 20.65 -17.38
N ALA A 318 10.66 19.93 -17.07
CA ALA A 318 9.32 20.48 -16.87
C ALA A 318 9.23 21.43 -15.66
N ASP A 319 9.79 21.04 -14.51
CA ASP A 319 9.93 21.86 -13.31
C ASP A 319 10.80 23.09 -13.57
N ALA A 320 11.89 22.95 -14.33
CA ALA A 320 12.70 24.09 -14.76
C ALA A 320 11.94 25.05 -15.69
N THR A 321 10.93 24.58 -16.44
CA THR A 321 10.00 25.46 -17.19
C THR A 321 8.94 26.09 -16.31
N ALA A 322 8.39 25.39 -15.32
CA ALA A 322 7.44 25.92 -14.33
C ALA A 322 8.10 26.94 -13.37
N LEU A 323 9.41 26.80 -13.12
CA LEU A 323 10.23 27.79 -12.42
C LEU A 323 10.59 29.01 -13.29
N ARG A 324 10.49 28.89 -14.62
CA ARG A 324 10.79 29.99 -15.58
C ARG A 324 9.55 30.74 -16.06
N GLY A 325 8.36 30.18 -15.89
CA GLY A 325 7.10 30.82 -16.23
C GLY A 325 6.12 30.69 -15.07
N ASP A 326 5.49 31.81 -14.73
CA ASP A 326 4.39 32.11 -13.78
C ASP A 326 3.31 31.02 -13.62
N GLY A 327 3.70 29.79 -13.28
CA GLY A 327 2.80 28.67 -13.09
C GLY A 327 2.02 28.86 -11.79
N ALA A 328 0.78 29.32 -11.90
CA ALA A 328 -0.08 29.57 -10.75
C ALA A 328 -0.15 28.32 -9.85
N THR A 329 0.31 28.45 -8.61
CA THR A 329 0.14 27.43 -7.57
C THR A 329 -1.11 27.75 -6.75
N ARG A 330 -1.82 26.72 -6.28
CA ARG A 330 -2.99 26.85 -5.42
C ARG A 330 -2.72 26.22 -4.06
N GLU A 331 -3.16 26.89 -3.01
CA GLU A 331 -3.10 26.36 -1.64
C GLU A 331 -4.41 25.63 -1.30
N ILE A 332 -4.28 24.41 -0.76
CA ILE A 332 -5.39 23.57 -0.31
C ILE A 332 -5.05 23.09 1.10
N GLY A 333 -5.45 23.86 2.11
CA GLY A 333 -4.99 23.63 3.48
C GLY A 333 -3.47 23.70 3.56
N VAL A 334 -2.82 22.59 3.92
CA VAL A 334 -1.34 22.48 4.03
C VAL A 334 -0.62 22.12 2.73
N LEU A 335 -1.36 21.83 1.66
CA LEU A 335 -0.80 21.42 0.36
C LEU A 335 -0.70 22.62 -0.59
N THR A 336 0.43 22.70 -1.28
CA THR A 336 0.63 23.60 -2.42
C THR A 336 0.66 22.77 -3.70
N VAL A 337 -0.30 22.97 -4.59
CA VAL A 337 -0.46 22.19 -5.83
C VAL A 337 -0.32 23.07 -7.07
N ASN A 338 0.03 22.46 -8.20
CA ASN A 338 -0.05 23.11 -9.50
C ASN A 338 -1.52 23.34 -9.90
N ALA A 339 -1.88 24.54 -10.37
CA ALA A 339 -3.27 24.84 -10.71
C ALA A 339 -3.83 23.96 -11.85
N HIS A 340 -3.04 23.61 -12.86
CA HIS A 340 -3.51 22.74 -13.95
C HIS A 340 -3.79 21.32 -13.47
N ALA A 341 -2.86 20.74 -12.70
CA ALA A 341 -3.07 19.42 -12.09
C ALA A 341 -4.27 19.41 -11.14
N PHE A 342 -4.54 20.54 -10.49
CA PHE A 342 -5.73 20.69 -9.64
C PHE A 342 -7.04 20.69 -10.45
N GLU A 343 -7.10 21.39 -11.58
CA GLU A 343 -8.29 21.40 -12.43
C GLU A 343 -8.54 20.02 -13.06
N ASP A 344 -7.49 19.33 -13.53
CA ASP A 344 -7.59 17.95 -14.05
C ASP A 344 -8.12 16.98 -12.97
N PHE A 345 -7.65 17.16 -11.73
CA PHE A 345 -8.17 16.43 -10.58
C PHE A 345 -9.65 16.73 -10.34
N LEU A 346 -10.08 18.00 -10.36
CA LEU A 346 -11.49 18.36 -10.15
C LEU A 346 -12.41 17.73 -11.21
N GLN A 347 -11.99 17.73 -12.48
CA GLN A 347 -12.75 17.09 -13.56
C GLN A 347 -12.88 15.58 -13.34
N THR A 348 -11.79 14.92 -12.93
CA THR A 348 -11.79 13.48 -12.62
C THR A 348 -12.67 13.18 -11.39
N ALA A 349 -12.61 14.05 -10.38
CA ALA A 349 -13.33 13.90 -9.14
C ALA A 349 -14.84 14.07 -9.33
N ASP A 350 -15.27 15.08 -10.09
CA ASP A 350 -16.69 15.32 -10.39
C ASP A 350 -17.32 14.13 -11.12
N ALA A 351 -16.65 13.64 -12.18
CA ALA A 351 -17.12 12.48 -12.93
C ALA A 351 -17.20 11.21 -12.05
N SER A 352 -16.22 11.01 -11.16
CA SER A 352 -16.17 9.84 -10.27
C SER A 352 -17.26 9.91 -9.18
N ILE A 353 -17.50 11.08 -8.60
CA ILE A 353 -18.54 11.28 -7.57
C ILE A 353 -19.94 11.17 -8.16
N ALA A 354 -20.17 11.69 -9.36
CA ALA A 354 -21.44 11.51 -10.06
C ALA A 354 -21.77 10.02 -10.23
N ALA A 355 -20.81 9.24 -10.75
CA ALA A 355 -20.96 7.80 -10.90
C ALA A 355 -21.20 7.09 -9.55
N LEU A 356 -20.39 7.40 -8.53
CA LEU A 356 -20.53 6.82 -7.19
C LEU A 356 -21.90 7.11 -6.56
N SER A 357 -22.41 8.33 -6.71
CA SER A 357 -23.71 8.74 -6.16
C SER A 357 -24.86 7.98 -6.83
N ASP A 358 -24.78 7.78 -8.14
CA ASP A 358 -25.79 7.02 -8.88
C ASP A 358 -25.78 5.54 -8.52
N HIS A 359 -24.59 4.94 -8.38
CA HIS A 359 -24.45 3.56 -7.93
C HIS A 359 -24.88 3.35 -6.47
N ALA A 360 -24.54 4.27 -5.56
CA ALA A 360 -24.97 4.21 -4.16
C ALA A 360 -26.51 4.22 -4.04
N ARG A 361 -27.18 5.12 -4.77
CA ARG A 361 -28.65 5.19 -4.80
C ARG A 361 -29.28 3.93 -5.37
N ALA A 362 -28.66 3.32 -6.39
CA ALA A 362 -29.12 2.05 -6.95
C ALA A 362 -28.93 0.88 -5.97
N ALA A 363 -27.85 0.87 -5.18
CA ALA A 363 -27.55 -0.22 -4.24
C ALA A 363 -28.48 -0.27 -3.01
N LEU A 364 -29.16 0.83 -2.68
CA LEU A 364 -30.25 0.85 -1.69
C LEU A 364 -31.49 0.08 -2.15
N GLN A 365 -31.57 -0.27 -3.43
CA GLN A 365 -32.68 -1.03 -4.01
C GLN A 365 -32.22 -2.49 -4.24
N PRO A 366 -32.55 -3.43 -3.33
CA PRO A 366 -32.03 -4.80 -3.39
C PRO A 366 -32.36 -5.53 -4.70
N ASP A 367 -33.52 -5.24 -5.31
CA ASP A 367 -33.94 -5.81 -6.59
C ASP A 367 -33.10 -5.33 -7.80
N ARG A 368 -32.23 -4.33 -7.60
CA ARG A 368 -31.37 -3.72 -8.63
C ARG A 368 -29.88 -3.83 -8.33
N ALA A 369 -29.49 -4.62 -7.33
CA ALA A 369 -28.09 -4.82 -6.99
C ALA A 369 -27.35 -5.65 -8.05
N ASP A 370 -26.86 -4.99 -9.09
CA ASP A 370 -26.05 -5.59 -10.14
C ASP A 370 -24.56 -5.67 -9.73
N PRO A 371 -23.94 -6.87 -9.70
CA PRO A 371 -22.50 -7.02 -9.43
C PRO A 371 -21.63 -6.18 -10.38
N SER A 372 -22.04 -6.03 -11.65
CA SER A 372 -21.28 -5.28 -12.64
C SER A 372 -21.26 -3.78 -12.34
N ALA A 373 -22.40 -3.23 -11.89
CA ALA A 373 -22.52 -1.85 -11.45
C ALA A 373 -21.69 -1.58 -10.19
N ALA A 374 -21.63 -2.54 -9.26
CA ALA A 374 -20.77 -2.45 -8.07
C ALA A 374 -19.27 -2.42 -8.44
N LEU A 375 -18.83 -3.22 -9.43
CA LEU A 375 -17.46 -3.13 -9.93
C LEU A 375 -17.17 -1.78 -10.59
N GLN A 376 -18.11 -1.23 -11.37
CA GLN A 376 -17.97 0.10 -11.97
C GLN A 376 -17.88 1.22 -10.92
N ALA A 377 -18.66 1.12 -9.84
CA ALA A 377 -18.58 2.02 -8.70
C ALA A 377 -17.20 1.93 -8.02
N GLY A 378 -16.71 0.70 -7.80
CA GLY A 378 -15.37 0.49 -7.26
C GLY A 378 -14.28 1.11 -8.14
N ASP A 379 -14.41 0.97 -9.46
CA ASP A 379 -13.47 1.52 -10.42
C ASP A 379 -13.51 3.06 -10.48
N ALA A 380 -14.68 3.68 -10.30
CA ALA A 380 -14.81 5.13 -10.13
C ALA A 380 -14.14 5.62 -8.85
N ALA A 381 -14.32 4.90 -7.72
CA ALA A 381 -13.66 5.25 -6.47
C ALA A 381 -12.13 5.16 -6.57
N TYR A 382 -11.59 4.11 -7.20
CA TYR A 382 -10.14 4.01 -7.39
C TYR A 382 -9.57 5.05 -8.35
N ARG A 383 -10.32 5.49 -9.37
CA ARG A 383 -9.91 6.61 -10.22
C ARG A 383 -9.74 7.90 -9.42
N LEU A 384 -10.72 8.20 -8.57
CA LEU A 384 -10.63 9.33 -7.65
C LEU A 384 -9.48 9.16 -6.64
N GLY A 385 -9.29 7.95 -6.10
CA GLY A 385 -8.20 7.64 -5.17
C GLY A 385 -6.81 7.84 -5.79
N ALA A 386 -6.61 7.33 -7.01
CA ALA A 386 -5.39 7.51 -7.78
C ALA A 386 -5.12 8.99 -8.11
N ALA A 387 -6.13 9.73 -8.56
CA ALA A 387 -6.01 11.16 -8.86
C ALA A 387 -5.69 11.98 -7.59
N ALA A 388 -6.34 11.67 -6.46
CA ALA A 388 -6.07 12.30 -5.17
C ALA A 388 -4.64 11.98 -4.69
N ALA A 389 -4.19 10.73 -4.81
CA ALA A 389 -2.84 10.33 -4.45
C ALA A 389 -1.78 11.02 -5.32
N ALA A 390 -2.03 11.13 -6.63
CA ALA A 390 -1.17 11.84 -7.58
C ALA A 390 -1.08 13.34 -7.26
N LEU A 391 -2.14 13.95 -6.70
CA LEU A 391 -2.15 15.34 -6.25
C LEU A 391 -1.63 15.51 -4.80
N GLY A 392 -1.31 14.44 -4.08
CA GLY A 392 -0.83 14.50 -2.68
C GLY A 392 -1.94 14.62 -1.61
N LEU A 393 -3.21 14.46 -1.99
CA LEU A 393 -4.38 14.49 -1.09
C LEU A 393 -4.58 13.14 -0.37
N GLY A 394 -3.68 12.82 0.56
CA GLY A 394 -3.58 11.49 1.17
C GLY A 394 -4.86 10.96 1.82
N HIS A 395 -5.56 11.79 2.60
CA HIS A 395 -6.82 11.38 3.26
C HIS A 395 -7.95 11.05 2.29
N ILE A 396 -8.03 11.81 1.20
CA ILE A 396 -9.05 11.62 0.16
C ILE A 396 -8.74 10.36 -0.63
N GLY A 397 -7.46 10.17 -0.99
CA GLY A 397 -6.97 8.95 -1.61
C GLY A 397 -7.32 7.71 -0.77
N LEU A 398 -7.04 7.77 0.53
CA LEU A 398 -7.32 6.67 1.47
C LEU A 398 -8.82 6.35 1.59
N LEU A 399 -9.67 7.37 1.72
CA LEU A 399 -11.12 7.18 1.81
C LEU A 399 -11.71 6.65 0.49
N ALA A 400 -11.24 7.16 -0.65
CA ALA A 400 -11.66 6.70 -1.97
C ALA A 400 -11.23 5.25 -2.23
N ASP A 401 -9.98 4.89 -1.91
CA ASP A 401 -9.50 3.51 -2.04
C ASP A 401 -10.28 2.54 -1.14
N ALA A 402 -10.59 2.95 0.11
CA ALA A 402 -11.44 2.17 1.00
C ALA A 402 -12.86 1.99 0.44
N LEU A 403 -13.43 3.04 -0.16
CA LEU A 403 -14.75 2.97 -0.80
C LEU A 403 -14.72 2.05 -2.02
N GLY A 404 -13.65 2.09 -2.82
CA GLY A 404 -13.43 1.18 -3.93
C GLY A 404 -13.40 -0.28 -3.50
N LEU A 405 -12.69 -0.56 -2.40
CA LEU A 405 -12.63 -1.89 -1.79
C LEU A 405 -14.01 -2.36 -1.32
N ALA A 406 -14.77 -1.50 -0.63
CA ALA A 406 -16.10 -1.85 -0.15
C ALA A 406 -17.05 -2.24 -1.29
N TRP A 407 -17.03 -1.48 -2.39
CA TRP A 407 -17.81 -1.79 -3.60
C TRP A 407 -17.41 -3.11 -4.25
N ARG A 408 -16.11 -3.40 -4.36
CA ARG A 408 -15.64 -4.69 -4.91
C ARG A 408 -16.00 -5.87 -4.02
N ARG A 409 -15.89 -5.72 -2.69
CA ARG A 409 -16.36 -6.75 -1.75
C ARG A 409 -17.84 -7.05 -1.95
N ARG A 410 -18.66 -6.02 -2.13
CA ARG A 410 -20.10 -6.18 -2.40
C ARG A 410 -20.36 -6.87 -3.74
N ALA A 411 -19.61 -6.54 -4.79
CA ALA A 411 -19.70 -7.19 -6.09
C ALA A 411 -19.34 -8.68 -6.04
N HIS A 412 -18.30 -9.04 -5.29
CA HIS A 412 -17.84 -10.43 -5.19
C HIS A 412 -18.71 -11.27 -4.24
N ALA A 413 -19.30 -10.65 -3.21
CA ALA A 413 -20.24 -11.31 -2.31
C ALA A 413 -21.52 -11.76 -3.04
N SER A 414 -22.08 -10.94 -3.92
CA SER A 414 -23.32 -11.29 -4.66
C SER A 414 -23.13 -12.45 -5.65
N VAL A 415 -21.92 -12.63 -6.20
CA VAL A 415 -21.55 -13.79 -7.04
C VAL A 415 -21.38 -15.06 -6.19
N THR A 416 -20.89 -14.90 -4.95
CA THR A 416 -20.64 -16.02 -4.04
C THR A 416 -21.93 -16.53 -3.38
N GLU A 417 -22.87 -15.64 -3.06
CA GLU A 417 -24.20 -16.01 -2.52
C GLU A 417 -25.01 -16.88 -3.48
N THR A 418 -24.77 -16.77 -4.79
CA THR A 418 -25.42 -17.64 -5.79
C THR A 418 -24.90 -19.07 -5.78
N THR A 419 -23.75 -19.33 -5.14
CA THR A 419 -23.01 -20.60 -5.21
C THR A 419 -22.75 -21.25 -3.85
N ALA A 420 -22.81 -20.52 -2.74
CA ALA A 420 -22.51 -21.02 -1.40
C ALA A 420 -23.69 -20.92 -0.42
N THR A 421 -23.80 -21.87 0.51
CA THR A 421 -24.70 -21.81 1.67
C THR A 421 -24.01 -20.99 2.77
N HIS A 422 -24.34 -19.70 2.84
CA HIS A 422 -23.86 -18.67 3.77
C HIS A 422 -22.38 -18.26 3.63
N PRO A 423 -22.06 -17.01 3.25
CA PRO A 423 -20.70 -16.50 3.25
C PRO A 423 -20.14 -16.36 4.68
N ILE A 424 -18.84 -16.62 4.86
CA ILE A 424 -18.16 -16.47 6.17
C ILE A 424 -18.09 -15.00 6.60
N VAL A 425 -18.00 -14.08 5.64
CA VAL A 425 -17.99 -12.63 5.88
C VAL A 425 -18.99 -11.97 4.94
N GLU A 426 -19.94 -11.24 5.51
CA GLU A 426 -21.00 -10.58 4.75
C GLU A 426 -20.46 -9.43 3.89
N ALA A 427 -21.27 -9.06 2.89
CA ALA A 427 -21.03 -7.87 2.08
C ALA A 427 -21.09 -6.60 2.95
N PRO A 428 -20.29 -5.58 2.66
CA PRO A 428 -20.42 -4.28 3.33
C PRO A 428 -21.83 -3.67 3.14
N ASP A 429 -22.38 -3.09 4.21
CA ASP A 429 -23.71 -2.47 4.22
C ASP A 429 -23.79 -1.24 3.31
N ALA A 430 -24.85 -1.15 2.51
CA ALA A 430 -25.09 -0.06 1.56
C ALA A 430 -25.11 1.32 2.23
N ALA A 431 -25.62 1.45 3.46
CA ALA A 431 -25.65 2.72 4.16
C ALA A 431 -24.23 3.24 4.48
N ALA A 432 -23.29 2.35 4.81
CA ALA A 432 -21.89 2.73 5.03
C ALA A 432 -21.23 3.23 3.73
N LEU A 433 -21.56 2.64 2.57
CA LEU A 433 -21.06 3.10 1.28
C LEU A 433 -21.64 4.48 0.90
N GLU A 434 -22.93 4.68 1.11
CA GLU A 434 -23.59 5.98 0.87
C GLU A 434 -23.01 7.07 1.78
N GLN A 435 -22.86 6.79 3.08
CA GLN A 435 -22.26 7.73 4.03
C GLN A 435 -20.84 8.13 3.64
N ALA A 436 -20.03 7.17 3.20
CA ALA A 436 -18.67 7.44 2.74
C ALA A 436 -18.64 8.24 1.43
N ALA A 437 -19.52 7.93 0.47
CA ALA A 437 -19.64 8.67 -0.79
C ALA A 437 -20.09 10.12 -0.55
N GLU A 438 -21.05 10.34 0.36
CA GLU A 438 -21.51 11.68 0.72
C GLU A 438 -20.44 12.49 1.45
N ALA A 439 -19.71 11.86 2.38
CA ALA A 439 -18.57 12.50 3.05
C ALA A 439 -17.50 12.93 2.04
N LEU A 440 -17.17 12.06 1.09
CA LEU A 440 -16.19 12.34 0.04
C LEU A 440 -16.65 13.49 -0.87
N ARG A 441 -17.93 13.49 -1.27
CA ARG A 441 -18.54 14.59 -2.03
C ARG A 441 -18.47 15.92 -1.28
N ALA A 442 -18.83 15.93 0.00
CA ALA A 442 -18.79 17.14 0.83
C ALA A 442 -17.36 17.70 0.98
N ILE A 443 -16.35 16.82 1.13
CA ILE A 443 -14.93 17.21 1.17
C ILE A 443 -14.51 17.83 -0.17
N LEU A 444 -14.85 17.21 -1.29
CA LEU A 444 -14.47 17.68 -2.62
C LEU A 444 -15.11 19.04 -2.97
N HIS A 445 -16.37 19.27 -2.59
CA HIS A 445 -17.01 20.58 -2.77
C HIS A 445 -16.29 21.70 -2.02
N LYS A 446 -15.78 21.43 -0.81
CA LYS A 446 -14.98 22.41 -0.05
C LYS A 446 -13.66 22.71 -0.75
N ILE A 447 -12.98 21.67 -1.23
CA ILE A 447 -11.70 21.81 -1.95
C ILE A 447 -11.88 22.61 -3.23
N ALA A 448 -12.92 22.33 -4.01
CA ALA A 448 -13.25 23.10 -5.21
C ALA A 448 -13.47 24.60 -4.88
N ALA A 449 -14.09 24.89 -3.74
CA ALA A 449 -14.26 26.25 -3.22
C ALA A 449 -12.99 26.88 -2.61
N GLY A 450 -11.85 26.16 -2.59
CA GLY A 450 -10.60 26.61 -1.98
C GLY A 450 -10.60 26.61 -0.45
N ILE A 451 -11.53 25.88 0.17
CA ILE A 451 -11.62 25.72 1.63
C ILE A 451 -10.82 24.49 2.03
N ALA A 452 -10.15 24.56 3.18
CA ALA A 452 -9.43 23.41 3.74
C ALA A 452 -10.35 22.18 3.86
N PRO A 453 -9.85 20.97 3.54
CA PRO A 453 -10.64 19.75 3.59
C PRO A 453 -11.12 19.45 5.03
N THR A 454 -12.33 18.93 5.17
CA THR A 454 -12.81 18.43 6.47
C THR A 454 -12.28 17.04 6.77
N ASP A 455 -12.20 16.73 8.07
CA ASP A 455 -11.80 15.41 8.54
C ASP A 455 -12.79 14.32 8.11
N GLY A 456 -12.32 13.41 7.25
CA GLY A 456 -13.05 12.22 6.78
C GLY A 456 -12.84 10.98 7.66
N SER A 457 -12.09 11.09 8.77
CA SER A 457 -11.69 9.96 9.62
C SER A 457 -12.87 9.14 10.15
N ALA A 458 -13.98 9.80 10.51
CA ALA A 458 -15.18 9.12 11.00
C ALA A 458 -15.82 8.23 9.92
N ALA A 459 -15.95 8.73 8.69
CA ALA A 459 -16.47 7.96 7.56
C ALA A 459 -15.54 6.80 7.20
N LEU A 460 -14.22 7.05 7.21
CA LEU A 460 -13.22 6.00 6.99
C LEU A 460 -13.28 4.92 8.06
N ALA A 461 -13.49 5.28 9.34
CA ALA A 461 -13.58 4.32 10.43
C ALA A 461 -14.83 3.42 10.33
N VAL A 462 -15.99 4.02 10.01
CA VAL A 462 -17.24 3.27 9.74
C VAL A 462 -17.04 2.31 8.57
N LEU A 463 -16.47 2.80 7.47
CA LEU A 463 -16.23 2.01 6.27
C LEU A 463 -15.22 0.88 6.51
N THR A 464 -14.14 1.16 7.26
CA THR A 464 -13.15 0.15 7.67
C THR A 464 -13.80 -0.96 8.46
N HIS A 465 -14.69 -0.62 9.40
CA HIS A 465 -15.43 -1.61 10.16
C HIS A 465 -16.28 -2.52 9.26
N ALA A 466 -17.03 -1.93 8.32
CA ALA A 466 -17.86 -2.67 7.36
C ALA A 466 -17.00 -3.57 6.44
N ILE A 467 -15.80 -3.12 6.05
CA ILE A 467 -14.87 -3.91 5.23
C ILE A 467 -14.24 -5.06 6.02
N GLU A 468 -13.93 -4.88 7.30
CA GLU A 468 -13.23 -5.91 8.07
C GLU A 468 -14.18 -6.96 8.65
N ARG A 469 -15.41 -6.56 9.01
CA ARG A 469 -16.38 -7.41 9.72
C ARG A 469 -17.62 -7.79 8.89
N GLY A 470 -17.91 -7.08 7.80
CA GLY A 470 -19.15 -7.22 7.03
C GLY A 470 -20.23 -6.22 7.45
N GLY A 471 -21.39 -6.26 6.80
CA GLY A 471 -22.61 -5.60 7.26
C GLY A 471 -23.11 -6.23 8.58
N THR A 472 -23.74 -5.44 9.43
CA THR A 472 -24.39 -5.90 10.67
C THR A 472 -25.89 -5.74 10.58
#